data_AF-X6MLX7-F1
#
_entry.id   AF-X6MLX7-F1
#
_cell.length_a   1.000
_cell.length_b   1.000
_cell.length_c   1.000
_cell.angle_alpha   90.00
_cell.angle_beta   90.00
_cell.angle_gamma   90.00
#
_symmetry.space_group_name_H-M   'P 1'
#
loop_
_entity.id
_entity.type
_entity.pdbx_description
1 polymer ?
#
loop_
_entity_poly.entity_id
_entity_poly.type
_entity_poly.pdbx_seq_one_letter_code
_entity_poly.pdbx_strand_id
1 'polypeptide(L)'
;MQALRVRCYIGVATGLIYTGLLGSGTSREYGVLGDGVNLASRLMSKQEKTKEAGILIDKTTRELIPDYAPIQFFSQEPFYVKGKNELIHAFVPKYTKQDIDPKLTQISTYQQIHHYEVGIETELSNIEALWTKSIEQQTGFVLLLESPVGTSKSFFLESLFMRIGEKEAETQLFCAKALQYVTRPYLVWNCIFTSILKESQFTENRSYRQHIKTLFDFDELQSYLSLANDIFGTQFLEAEKCLQLDEESRMDKRAACCLYVLKYFSKNNKIVIFLDNLHWMQGDDWKITEFVCNMVGYNEFLFCILKKKGPKENNKLHSFHTQNKMLS
;
A
#
# COMPACT_ATOMS: atom_id res chain seq x y z
N MET A 1 -4.28 -17.12 -18.57
CA MET A 1 -5.06 -16.56 -19.71
C MET A 1 -4.47 -16.99 -21.06
N GLN A 2 -3.23 -16.59 -21.44
CA GLN A 2 -2.63 -16.98 -22.74
C GLN A 2 -2.49 -18.50 -22.93
N ALA A 3 -2.07 -19.24 -21.90
CA ALA A 3 -1.99 -20.71 -21.93
C ALA A 3 -3.35 -21.40 -22.14
N LEU A 4 -4.46 -20.75 -21.76
CA LEU A 4 -5.83 -21.26 -21.93
C LEU A 4 -6.50 -20.73 -23.21
N ARG A 5 -5.83 -19.86 -23.99
CA ARG A 5 -6.38 -19.16 -25.16
C ARG A 5 -7.70 -18.43 -24.90
N VAL A 6 -7.96 -18.04 -23.66
CA VAL A 6 -9.15 -17.25 -23.28
C VAL A 6 -8.86 -15.77 -23.49
N ARG A 7 -9.73 -15.10 -24.25
CA ARG A 7 -9.74 -13.64 -24.38
C ARG A 7 -10.73 -13.07 -23.38
N CYS A 8 -10.31 -12.06 -22.63
CA CYS A 8 -11.14 -11.40 -21.63
C CYS A 8 -11.42 -9.97 -22.09
N TYR A 9 -12.69 -9.61 -22.06
CA TYR A 9 -13.19 -8.28 -22.38
C TYR A 9 -13.88 -7.75 -21.14
N ILE A 10 -13.49 -6.55 -20.69
CA ILE A 10 -13.97 -5.99 -19.42
C ILE A 10 -14.49 -4.58 -19.69
N GLY A 11 -15.69 -4.29 -19.20
CA GLY A 11 -16.24 -2.94 -19.15
C GLY A 11 -16.39 -2.50 -17.71
N VAL A 12 -15.89 -1.30 -17.37
CA VAL A 12 -16.03 -0.70 -16.04
C VAL A 12 -16.75 0.64 -16.19
N ALA A 13 -17.76 0.86 -15.37
CA ALA A 13 -18.50 2.12 -15.35
C ALA A 13 -18.80 2.51 -13.91
N THR A 14 -18.93 3.82 -13.68
CA THR A 14 -19.28 4.35 -12.36
C THR A 14 -20.55 5.18 -12.46
N GLY A 15 -21.50 4.90 -11.58
CA GLY A 15 -22.75 5.64 -11.50
C GLY A 15 -23.63 5.14 -10.37
N LEU A 16 -24.71 5.87 -10.11
CA LEU A 16 -25.70 5.49 -9.10
C LEU A 16 -26.41 4.18 -9.51
N ILE A 17 -26.50 3.25 -8.58
CA ILE A 17 -27.10 1.92 -8.77
C ILE A 17 -27.99 1.56 -7.58
N TYR A 18 -28.96 0.70 -7.83
CA TYR A 18 -29.74 0.03 -6.81
C TYR A 18 -29.17 -1.38 -6.56
N THR A 19 -29.01 -1.76 -5.30
CA THR A 19 -28.57 -3.11 -4.90
C THR A 19 -29.57 -3.71 -3.91
N GLY A 20 -29.83 -5.00 -4.01
CA GLY A 20 -30.77 -5.66 -3.12
C GLY A 20 -31.16 -7.05 -3.56
N LEU A 21 -32.08 -7.67 -2.80
CA LEU A 21 -32.69 -8.93 -3.20
C LEU A 21 -33.69 -8.68 -4.34
N LEU A 22 -33.42 -9.29 -5.48
CA LEU A 22 -34.28 -9.29 -6.66
C LEU A 22 -34.99 -10.63 -6.76
N GLY A 23 -36.26 -10.61 -7.18
CA GLY A 23 -37.08 -11.82 -7.34
C GLY A 23 -38.19 -11.94 -6.29
N SER A 24 -38.91 -13.07 -6.32
CA SER A 24 -40.08 -13.30 -5.47
C SER A 24 -40.06 -14.70 -4.86
N GLY A 25 -40.75 -14.87 -3.72
CA GLY A 25 -40.79 -16.14 -3.01
C GLY A 25 -39.40 -16.64 -2.61
N THR A 26 -39.11 -17.90 -2.92
CA THR A 26 -37.83 -18.59 -2.68
C THR A 26 -36.78 -18.36 -3.77
N SER A 27 -37.15 -17.76 -4.91
CA SER A 27 -36.24 -17.43 -6.00
C SER A 27 -35.81 -15.97 -5.89
N ARG A 28 -34.94 -15.69 -4.92
CA ARG A 28 -34.34 -14.37 -4.74
C ARG A 28 -32.84 -14.44 -4.92
N GLU A 29 -32.29 -13.51 -5.68
CA GLU A 29 -30.85 -13.34 -5.86
C GLU A 29 -30.46 -11.94 -5.43
N TYR A 30 -29.29 -11.80 -4.82
CA TYR A 30 -28.75 -10.47 -4.53
C TYR A 30 -28.21 -9.88 -5.84
N GLY A 31 -28.88 -8.85 -6.35
CA GLY A 31 -28.58 -8.27 -7.65
C GLY A 31 -28.36 -6.77 -7.60
N VAL A 32 -27.89 -6.26 -8.74
CA VAL A 32 -27.60 -4.83 -8.94
C VAL A 32 -28.32 -4.37 -10.20
N LEU A 33 -29.01 -3.23 -10.11
CA LEU A 33 -29.74 -2.62 -11.21
C LEU A 33 -29.35 -1.16 -11.37
N GLY A 34 -29.29 -0.68 -12.61
CA GLY A 34 -29.10 0.73 -12.90
C GLY A 34 -28.26 0.97 -14.15
N ASP A 35 -28.20 2.24 -14.54
CA ASP A 35 -27.52 2.66 -15.77
C ASP A 35 -26.03 2.36 -15.75
N GLY A 36 -25.38 2.40 -14.59
CA GLY A 36 -23.97 2.02 -14.44
C GLY A 36 -23.71 0.56 -14.86
N VAL A 37 -24.56 -0.38 -14.44
CA VAL A 37 -24.45 -1.80 -14.80
C VAL A 37 -24.67 -2.00 -16.30
N ASN A 38 -25.69 -1.34 -16.84
CA ASN A 38 -25.98 -1.38 -18.28
C ASN A 38 -24.81 -0.81 -19.09
N LEU A 39 -24.23 0.32 -18.67
CA LEU A 39 -23.09 0.94 -19.33
C LEU A 39 -21.85 0.04 -19.29
N ALA A 40 -21.53 -0.56 -18.14
CA ALA A 40 -20.42 -1.51 -18.01
C ALA A 40 -20.57 -2.69 -19.00
N SER A 41 -21.76 -3.28 -19.11
CA SER A 41 -22.05 -4.34 -20.08
C SER A 41 -21.85 -3.89 -21.53
N ARG A 42 -22.22 -2.64 -21.85
CA ARG A 42 -22.05 -2.06 -23.19
C ARG A 42 -20.59 -1.77 -23.53
N LEU A 43 -19.81 -1.30 -22.57
CA LEU A 43 -18.36 -1.14 -22.69
C LEU A 43 -17.67 -2.49 -22.93
N MET A 44 -18.05 -3.53 -22.18
CA MET A 44 -17.56 -4.89 -22.39
C MET A 44 -17.86 -5.37 -23.82
N SER A 45 -19.11 -5.20 -24.27
CA SER A 45 -19.54 -5.58 -25.62
C SER A 45 -18.80 -4.79 -26.71
N LYS A 46 -18.48 -3.51 -26.45
CA LYS A 46 -17.70 -2.67 -27.36
C LYS A 46 -16.25 -3.17 -27.44
N GLN A 47 -15.64 -3.54 -26.32
CA GLN A 47 -14.30 -4.12 -26.28
C GLN A 47 -14.25 -5.47 -26.99
N GLU A 48 -15.27 -6.32 -26.83
CA GLU A 48 -15.34 -7.60 -27.53
C GLU A 48 -15.29 -7.45 -29.06
N LYS A 49 -15.92 -6.40 -29.61
CA LYS A 49 -15.92 -6.12 -31.05
C LYS A 49 -14.54 -5.81 -31.62
N THR A 50 -13.59 -5.36 -30.81
CA THR A 50 -12.20 -5.15 -31.26
C THR A 50 -11.47 -6.48 -31.49
N LYS A 51 -12.01 -7.59 -30.94
CA LYS A 51 -11.40 -8.93 -30.90
C LYS A 51 -10.08 -9.00 -30.12
N GLU A 52 -9.66 -7.91 -29.50
CA GLU A 52 -8.50 -7.80 -28.64
C GLU A 52 -8.94 -7.86 -27.17
N ALA A 53 -8.26 -8.68 -26.36
CA ALA A 53 -8.53 -8.70 -24.92
C ALA A 53 -8.17 -7.35 -24.32
N GLY A 54 -9.01 -6.82 -23.43
CA GLY A 54 -8.78 -5.47 -22.91
C GLY A 54 -9.88 -4.98 -21.98
N ILE A 55 -9.70 -3.73 -21.53
CA ILE A 55 -10.56 -3.04 -20.60
C ILE A 55 -11.01 -1.73 -21.25
N LEU A 56 -12.30 -1.42 -21.16
CA LEU A 56 -12.84 -0.09 -21.43
C LEU A 56 -13.51 0.47 -20.19
N ILE A 57 -13.26 1.75 -19.94
CA ILE A 57 -13.87 2.50 -18.84
C ILE A 57 -14.65 3.71 -19.36
N ASP A 58 -15.68 4.15 -18.64
CA ASP A 58 -16.38 5.40 -18.95
C ASP A 58 -15.63 6.63 -18.44
N LYS A 59 -16.16 7.81 -18.79
CA LYS A 59 -15.65 9.11 -18.36
C LYS A 59 -15.66 9.27 -16.84
N THR A 60 -16.73 8.87 -16.16
CA THR A 60 -16.86 9.02 -14.70
C THR A 60 -15.84 8.16 -13.95
N THR A 61 -15.65 6.90 -14.37
CA THR A 61 -14.57 6.05 -13.84
C THR A 61 -13.22 6.69 -14.08
N ARG A 62 -12.95 7.25 -15.28
CA ARG A 62 -11.68 7.94 -15.58
C ARG A 62 -11.46 9.18 -14.68
N GLU A 63 -12.49 9.98 -14.43
CA GLU A 63 -12.41 11.19 -13.60
C GLU A 63 -12.25 10.89 -12.12
N LEU A 64 -12.75 9.75 -11.66
CA LEU A 64 -12.57 9.28 -10.28
C LEU A 64 -11.23 8.58 -10.06
N ILE A 65 -10.54 8.19 -11.13
CA ILE A 65 -9.17 7.69 -11.00
C ILE A 65 -8.25 8.90 -10.83
N PRO A 66 -7.51 8.98 -9.72
CA PRO A 66 -6.69 10.15 -9.43
C PRO A 66 -5.49 10.30 -10.39
N ASP A 67 -5.06 11.53 -10.62
CA ASP A 67 -4.01 11.86 -11.62
C ASP A 67 -2.65 11.21 -11.32
N TYR A 68 -2.35 10.91 -10.06
CA TYR A 68 -1.12 10.22 -9.66
C TYR A 68 -1.20 8.70 -9.86
N ALA A 69 -2.35 8.14 -10.26
CA ALA A 69 -2.45 6.69 -10.47
C ALA A 69 -1.52 6.28 -11.63
N PRO A 70 -0.85 5.12 -11.55
CA PRO A 70 0.06 4.61 -12.60
C PRO A 70 -0.70 4.09 -13.82
N ILE A 71 -1.62 4.89 -14.35
CA ILE A 71 -2.55 4.53 -15.40
C ILE A 71 -2.61 5.68 -16.40
N GLN A 72 -2.20 5.40 -17.63
CA GLN A 72 -2.43 6.29 -18.76
C GLN A 72 -3.74 5.90 -19.45
N PHE A 73 -4.54 6.91 -19.79
CA PHE A 73 -5.83 6.73 -20.47
C PHE A 73 -5.72 7.07 -21.94
N PHE A 74 -6.18 6.17 -22.80
CA PHE A 74 -6.27 6.38 -24.24
C PHE A 74 -7.72 6.52 -24.64
N SER A 75 -8.12 7.71 -25.11
CA SER A 75 -9.48 7.96 -25.58
C SER A 75 -9.81 7.03 -26.75
N GLN A 76 -11.05 6.56 -26.77
CA GLN A 76 -11.63 5.84 -27.89
C GLN A 76 -12.61 6.74 -28.65
N GLU A 77 -12.94 6.33 -29.87
CA GLU A 77 -14.00 6.98 -30.65
C GLU A 77 -15.34 6.90 -29.88
N PRO A 78 -16.00 8.04 -29.60
CA PRO A 78 -17.27 8.06 -28.90
C PRO A 78 -18.33 7.24 -29.64
N PHE A 79 -19.25 6.63 -28.89
CA PHE A 79 -20.27 5.77 -29.50
C PHE A 79 -21.63 5.89 -28.83
N TYR A 80 -22.68 5.62 -29.61
CA TYR A 80 -24.03 5.57 -29.10
C TYR A 80 -24.29 4.30 -28.31
N VAL A 81 -24.96 4.47 -27.17
CA VAL A 81 -25.50 3.36 -26.39
C VAL A 81 -27.01 3.39 -26.49
N LYS A 82 -27.63 2.24 -26.77
CA LYS A 82 -29.08 2.10 -26.80
C LYS A 82 -29.67 2.58 -25.47
N GLY A 83 -30.59 3.54 -25.52
CA GLY A 83 -31.23 4.14 -24.34
C GLY A 83 -30.54 5.40 -23.81
N LYS A 84 -29.47 5.88 -24.45
CA LYS A 84 -28.85 7.18 -24.13
C LYS A 84 -28.86 8.09 -25.34
N ASN A 85 -29.18 9.37 -25.10
CA ASN A 85 -29.26 10.40 -26.13
C ASN A 85 -27.89 11.04 -26.45
N GLU A 86 -26.90 10.83 -25.57
CA GLU A 86 -25.56 11.38 -25.70
C GLU A 86 -24.54 10.31 -26.11
N LEU A 87 -23.49 10.77 -26.79
CA LEU A 87 -22.33 9.94 -27.12
C LEU A 87 -21.58 9.57 -25.84
N ILE A 88 -21.25 8.28 -25.70
CA ILE A 88 -20.44 7.79 -24.61
C ILE A 88 -18.97 7.88 -25.00
N HIS A 89 -18.22 8.62 -24.18
CA HIS A 89 -16.76 8.64 -24.21
C HIS A 89 -16.22 7.47 -23.40
N ALA A 90 -15.34 6.69 -24.01
CA ALA A 90 -14.67 5.56 -23.38
C ALA A 90 -13.16 5.67 -23.49
N PHE A 91 -12.48 5.05 -22.53
CA PHE A 91 -11.03 5.11 -22.40
C PHE A 91 -10.46 3.70 -22.20
N VAL A 92 -9.29 3.44 -22.77
CA VAL A 92 -8.48 2.26 -22.47
C VAL A 92 -7.49 2.66 -21.36
N PRO A 93 -7.61 2.11 -20.14
CA PRO A 93 -6.58 2.29 -19.12
C PRO A 93 -5.40 1.36 -19.41
N LYS A 94 -4.18 1.90 -19.45
CA LYS A 94 -2.95 1.09 -19.48
C LYS A 94 -2.08 1.45 -18.29
N TYR A 95 -1.61 0.44 -17.59
CA TYR A 95 -0.62 0.62 -16.55
C TYR A 95 0.66 1.19 -17.14
N THR A 96 1.15 2.30 -16.59
CA THR A 96 2.44 2.90 -16.96
C THR A 96 3.39 2.82 -15.77
N LYS A 97 4.64 2.44 -16.04
CA LYS A 97 5.72 2.45 -15.04
C LYS A 97 6.33 3.84 -14.83
N GLN A 98 5.78 4.89 -15.43
CA GLN A 98 6.39 6.23 -15.41
C GLN A 98 6.27 6.89 -14.04
N ASP A 99 7.37 7.55 -13.67
CA ASP A 99 7.71 8.43 -12.54
C ASP A 99 6.54 9.00 -11.73
N ILE A 100 5.81 8.14 -11.04
CA ILE A 100 5.04 8.57 -9.88
C ILE A 100 5.99 8.51 -8.71
N ASP A 101 6.14 9.64 -8.01
CA ASP A 101 6.82 9.67 -6.72
C ASP A 101 6.26 8.51 -5.88
N PRO A 102 7.06 7.48 -5.56
CA PRO A 102 6.60 6.33 -4.79
C PRO A 102 5.93 6.76 -3.49
N LYS A 103 6.33 7.91 -2.93
CA LYS A 103 5.74 8.51 -1.74
C LYS A 103 4.29 8.92 -1.96
N LEU A 104 3.94 9.47 -3.13
CA LEU A 104 2.58 9.93 -3.44
C LEU A 104 1.63 8.78 -3.76
N THR A 105 2.06 7.72 -4.44
CA THR A 105 1.18 6.56 -4.79
C THR A 105 0.66 5.75 -3.61
N GLN A 106 1.31 5.83 -2.45
CA GLN A 106 1.03 4.90 -1.34
C GLN A 106 -0.02 5.44 -0.35
N ILE A 107 -0.21 6.75 -0.30
CA ILE A 107 -1.16 7.44 0.59
C ILE A 107 -2.50 7.67 -0.10
N SER A 108 -2.44 7.80 -1.42
CA SER A 108 -3.27 8.78 -2.09
C SER A 108 -4.71 8.36 -2.35
N THR A 109 -5.09 7.11 -2.05
CA THR A 109 -6.49 6.65 -2.05
C THR A 109 -7.50 7.53 -1.28
N TYR A 110 -7.04 8.53 -0.52
CA TYR A 110 -7.90 9.36 0.34
C TYR A 110 -7.88 10.87 0.05
N GLN A 111 -7.03 11.33 -0.87
CA GLN A 111 -6.62 12.75 -0.93
C GLN A 111 -7.66 13.81 -1.32
N GLN A 112 -8.96 13.51 -1.53
CA GLN A 112 -9.93 14.55 -1.96
C GLN A 112 -11.36 14.38 -1.42
N ILE A 113 -11.53 14.04 -0.14
CA ILE A 113 -12.79 14.34 0.52
C ILE A 113 -12.46 15.29 1.67
N HIS A 114 -13.04 16.50 1.64
CA HIS A 114 -13.06 17.42 2.77
C HIS A 114 -13.77 16.73 3.95
N HIS A 115 -13.01 15.96 4.72
CA HIS A 115 -13.48 15.34 5.93
C HIS A 115 -13.29 16.35 7.07
N TYR A 116 -14.38 16.70 7.73
CA TYR A 116 -14.30 17.43 8.99
C TYR A 116 -13.69 16.49 10.03
N GLU A 117 -12.64 16.94 10.75
CA GLU A 117 -11.90 16.17 11.77
C GLU A 117 -12.69 15.91 13.07
N VAL A 118 -14.02 15.92 13.01
CA VAL A 118 -14.89 15.89 14.20
C VAL A 118 -14.70 14.58 14.96
N GLY A 119 -14.21 14.68 16.20
CA GLY A 119 -14.10 13.58 17.13
C GLY A 119 -12.80 12.78 17.07
N ILE A 120 -11.76 13.29 16.38
CA ILE A 120 -10.40 12.72 16.39
C ILE A 120 -9.34 13.71 16.89
N GLU A 121 -9.73 14.93 17.26
CA GLU A 121 -8.81 16.01 17.64
C GLU A 121 -8.03 15.68 18.92
N THR A 122 -8.67 14.98 19.86
CA THR A 122 -8.03 14.59 21.13
C THR A 122 -6.95 13.53 20.89
N GLU A 123 -7.26 12.54 20.07
CA GLU A 123 -6.35 11.47 19.68
C GLU A 123 -5.16 11.99 18.87
N LEU A 124 -5.40 12.87 17.90
CA LEU A 124 -4.34 13.53 17.14
C LEU A 124 -3.44 14.36 18.06
N SER A 125 -4.02 15.13 18.98
CA SER A 125 -3.25 15.93 19.95
C SER A 125 -2.37 15.04 20.85
N ASN A 126 -2.87 13.88 21.27
CA ASN A 126 -2.09 12.93 22.08
C ASN A 126 -0.90 12.35 21.31
N ILE A 127 -1.08 12.00 20.03
CA ILE A 127 0.02 11.51 19.18
C ILE A 127 1.02 12.64 18.91
N GLU A 128 0.56 13.86 18.69
CA GLU A 128 1.45 15.02 18.52
C GLU A 128 2.29 15.29 19.77
N ALA A 129 1.72 15.12 20.96
CA ALA A 129 2.45 15.21 22.22
C ALA A 129 3.48 14.07 22.37
N LEU A 130 3.11 12.84 22.02
CA LEU A 130 4.05 11.70 21.98
C LEU A 130 5.19 11.94 20.98
N TRP A 131 4.87 12.45 19.81
CA TRP A 131 5.82 12.80 18.75
C TRP A 131 6.84 13.83 19.23
N THR A 132 6.35 14.95 19.79
CA THR A 132 7.20 16.02 20.33
C THR A 132 8.16 15.47 21.38
N LYS A 133 7.64 14.68 22.33
CA LYS A 133 8.44 14.05 23.37
C LYS A 133 9.49 13.08 22.79
N SER A 134 9.13 12.32 21.77
CA SER A 134 10.02 11.37 21.11
C SER A 134 11.20 12.07 20.43
N ILE A 135 10.94 13.22 19.80
CA ILE A 135 11.98 14.06 19.20
C ILE A 135 12.93 14.60 20.28
N GLU A 136 12.40 15.17 21.36
CA GLU A 136 13.20 15.70 22.47
C GLU A 136 14.08 14.63 23.11
N GLN A 137 13.55 13.41 23.24
CA GLN A 137 14.23 12.29 23.89
C GLN A 137 15.09 11.46 22.94
N GLN A 138 15.07 11.76 21.64
CA GLN A 138 15.74 10.96 20.61
C GLN A 138 15.35 9.48 20.64
N THR A 139 14.07 9.21 20.90
CA THR A 139 13.51 7.87 20.94
C THR A 139 12.55 7.66 19.77
N GLY A 140 12.36 6.41 19.37
CA GLY A 140 11.27 6.02 18.46
C GLY A 140 10.08 5.45 19.23
N PHE A 141 8.95 5.28 18.56
CA PHE A 141 7.82 4.52 19.12
C PHE A 141 7.05 3.73 18.08
N VAL A 142 6.42 2.65 18.53
CA VAL A 142 5.44 1.89 17.76
C VAL A 142 4.04 2.27 18.23
N LEU A 143 3.16 2.59 17.28
CA LEU A 143 1.76 2.89 17.52
C LEU A 143 0.88 1.86 16.81
N LEU A 144 0.15 1.05 17.57
CA LEU A 144 -0.89 0.18 17.00
C LEU A 144 -2.26 0.85 17.09
N LEU A 145 -2.89 1.03 15.94
CA LEU A 145 -4.23 1.57 15.76
C LEU A 145 -5.25 0.44 15.54
N GLU A 146 -6.02 0.18 16.59
CA GLU A 146 -7.12 -0.78 16.57
C GLU A 146 -8.46 -0.09 16.84
N SER A 147 -9.48 -0.53 16.12
CA SER A 147 -10.89 -0.13 16.24
C SER A 147 -11.77 -0.92 15.24
N PRO A 148 -13.11 -0.85 15.34
CA PRO A 148 -14.02 -1.52 14.42
C PRO A 148 -13.88 -1.07 12.95
N VAL A 149 -14.60 -1.74 12.05
CA VAL A 149 -14.69 -1.29 10.64
C VAL A 149 -15.68 -0.14 10.56
N GLY A 150 -15.34 0.90 9.78
CA GLY A 150 -16.23 2.05 9.53
C GLY A 150 -16.08 3.22 10.50
N THR A 151 -15.08 3.20 11.38
CA THR A 151 -14.79 4.24 12.40
C THR A 151 -13.72 5.23 11.95
N SER A 152 -13.66 5.55 10.65
CA SER A 152 -12.76 6.59 10.11
C SER A 152 -11.25 6.40 10.34
N LYS A 153 -10.74 5.19 10.64
CA LYS A 153 -9.29 4.97 10.83
C LYS A 153 -8.41 5.36 9.64
N SER A 154 -8.90 5.13 8.42
CA SER A 154 -8.14 5.50 7.23
C SER A 154 -7.96 7.01 7.16
N PHE A 155 -9.02 7.74 7.51
CA PHE A 155 -8.98 9.19 7.64
C PHE A 155 -8.05 9.64 8.77
N PHE A 156 -8.09 8.98 9.94
CA PHE A 156 -7.15 9.26 11.02
C PHE A 156 -5.68 9.12 10.61
N LEU A 157 -5.34 8.04 9.91
CA LEU A 157 -3.98 7.83 9.40
C LEU A 157 -3.56 8.90 8.39
N GLU A 158 -4.47 9.31 7.53
CA GLU A 158 -4.23 10.37 6.55
C GLU A 158 -4.00 11.73 7.22
N SER A 159 -4.88 12.14 8.16
CA SER A 159 -4.68 13.36 8.95
C SER A 159 -3.34 13.35 9.66
N LEU A 160 -2.97 12.23 10.28
CA LEU A 160 -1.68 12.09 10.95
C LEU A 160 -0.50 12.17 9.98
N PHE A 161 -0.60 11.50 8.83
CA PHE A 161 0.42 11.56 7.78
C PHE A 161 0.67 13.00 7.32
N MET A 162 -0.40 13.72 6.98
CA MET A 162 -0.32 15.12 6.51
C MET A 162 0.28 16.02 7.57
N ARG A 163 -0.19 15.93 8.83
CA ARG A 163 0.31 16.75 9.95
C ARG A 163 1.78 16.52 10.25
N ILE A 164 2.26 15.27 10.19
CA ILE A 164 3.67 14.96 10.38
C ILE A 164 4.50 15.49 9.20
N GLY A 165 4.01 15.30 7.97
CA GLY A 165 4.69 15.76 6.76
C GLY A 165 4.83 17.27 6.64
N GLU A 166 3.84 18.03 7.12
CA GLU A 166 3.85 19.49 7.08
C GLU A 166 4.76 20.13 8.14
N LYS A 167 4.95 19.48 9.30
CA LYS A 167 5.66 20.07 10.44
C LYS A 167 7.18 19.91 10.36
N GLU A 168 7.70 18.92 9.63
CA GLU A 168 9.11 18.49 9.78
C GLU A 168 9.78 18.18 8.44
N ALA A 169 10.55 19.13 7.90
CA ALA A 169 11.23 18.98 6.61
C ALA A 169 12.23 17.81 6.54
N GLU A 170 12.77 17.36 7.69
CA GLU A 170 13.73 16.24 7.80
C GLU A 170 13.05 14.88 8.06
N THR A 171 11.71 14.83 8.04
CA THR A 171 10.96 13.60 8.23
C THR A 171 10.61 12.94 6.91
N GLN A 172 11.03 11.69 6.74
CA GLN A 172 10.70 10.86 5.60
C GLN A 172 9.55 9.91 5.96
N LEU A 173 8.48 10.01 5.19
CA LEU A 173 7.29 9.20 5.38
C LEU A 173 7.23 8.09 4.32
N PHE A 174 6.97 6.86 4.77
CA PHE A 174 6.83 5.68 3.93
C PHE A 174 5.55 4.96 4.30
N CYS A 175 4.83 4.39 3.33
CA CYS A 175 3.61 3.66 3.65
C CYS A 175 3.39 2.43 2.78
N ALA A 176 2.78 1.41 3.37
CA ALA A 176 2.45 0.20 2.66
C ALA A 176 1.16 -0.39 3.19
N LYS A 177 0.45 -1.08 2.30
CA LYS A 177 -0.83 -1.70 2.57
C LYS A 177 -0.74 -3.19 2.28
N ALA A 178 -1.20 -4.01 3.22
CA ALA A 178 -1.49 -5.41 2.91
C ALA A 178 -2.71 -5.50 1.98
N LEU A 179 -2.61 -6.34 0.96
CA LEU A 179 -3.65 -6.49 -0.06
C LEU A 179 -4.45 -7.77 0.16
N GLN A 180 -5.78 -7.63 0.20
CA GLN A 180 -6.67 -8.77 0.24
C GLN A 180 -6.47 -9.65 -1.00
N TYR A 181 -6.38 -10.97 -0.80
CA TYR A 181 -6.20 -11.99 -1.84
C TYR A 181 -4.84 -12.01 -2.56
N VAL A 182 -3.85 -11.28 -2.06
CA VAL A 182 -2.47 -11.36 -2.58
C VAL A 182 -1.62 -12.23 -1.66
N THR A 183 -0.93 -13.21 -2.23
CA THR A 183 -0.12 -14.22 -1.50
C THR A 183 1.40 -14.07 -1.74
N ARG A 184 1.84 -12.94 -2.29
CA ARG A 184 3.27 -12.67 -2.53
C ARG A 184 3.99 -12.47 -1.18
N PRO A 185 5.04 -13.26 -0.87
CA PRO A 185 5.84 -13.05 0.35
C PRO A 185 6.45 -11.66 0.38
N TYR A 186 6.54 -11.11 1.59
CA TYR A 186 7.18 -9.82 1.87
C TYR A 186 6.63 -8.64 1.06
N LEU A 187 5.37 -8.70 0.60
CA LEU A 187 4.81 -7.67 -0.26
C LEU A 187 4.86 -6.29 0.39
N VAL A 188 4.49 -6.21 1.68
CA VAL A 188 4.37 -4.95 2.40
C VAL A 188 5.75 -4.33 2.57
N TRP A 189 6.71 -5.13 3.04
CA TRP A 189 8.08 -4.65 3.23
C TRP A 189 8.81 -4.39 1.92
N ASN A 190 8.49 -5.13 0.86
CA ASN A 190 9.00 -4.81 -0.48
C ASN A 190 8.56 -3.43 -0.94
N CYS A 191 7.30 -3.03 -0.69
CA CYS A 191 6.83 -1.68 -0.98
C CYS A 191 7.60 -0.61 -0.18
N ILE A 192 7.78 -0.84 1.12
CA ILE A 192 8.54 0.09 2.00
C ILE A 192 9.99 0.24 1.51
N PHE A 193 10.72 -0.86 1.36
CA PHE A 193 12.13 -0.79 0.97
C PHE A 193 12.34 -0.32 -0.46
N THR A 194 11.42 -0.63 -1.38
CA THR A 194 11.46 -0.01 -2.72
C THR A 194 11.37 1.51 -2.61
N SER A 195 10.57 2.04 -1.68
CA SER A 195 10.41 3.49 -1.51
C SER A 195 11.59 4.16 -0.83
N ILE A 196 12.24 3.44 0.09
CA ILE A 196 13.44 3.91 0.78
C ILE A 196 14.66 3.89 -0.17
N LEU A 197 14.83 2.79 -0.91
CA LEU A 197 16.07 2.52 -1.66
C LEU A 197 16.01 2.99 -3.12
N LYS A 198 14.83 3.02 -3.73
CA LYS A 198 14.73 3.23 -5.18
C LYS A 198 14.52 4.69 -5.52
N GLU A 199 15.63 5.37 -5.71
CA GLU A 199 15.66 6.71 -6.27
C GLU A 199 15.23 6.69 -7.76
N SER A 200 14.60 7.77 -8.23
CA SER A 200 14.11 7.91 -9.61
C SER A 200 15.20 7.74 -10.69
N GLN A 201 16.47 7.93 -10.31
CA GLN A 201 17.62 7.75 -11.19
C GLN A 201 17.92 6.29 -11.57
N PHE A 202 17.36 5.30 -10.87
CA PHE A 202 17.63 3.88 -11.15
C PHE A 202 16.65 3.31 -12.18
N THR A 203 16.95 3.49 -13.46
CA THR A 203 16.22 2.88 -14.58
C THR A 203 16.66 1.44 -14.87
N GLU A 204 17.91 1.09 -14.51
CA GLU A 204 18.50 -0.23 -14.74
C GLU A 204 18.64 -1.06 -13.45
N ASN A 205 18.35 -2.36 -13.53
CA ASN A 205 18.48 -3.27 -12.39
C ASN A 205 19.93 -3.46 -11.92
N ARG A 206 20.93 -3.27 -12.79
CA ARG A 206 22.35 -3.44 -12.42
C ARG A 206 22.83 -2.30 -11.54
N SER A 207 22.53 -1.05 -11.89
CA SER A 207 22.92 0.12 -11.09
C SER A 207 22.23 0.10 -9.73
N TYR A 208 20.95 -0.28 -9.67
CA TYR A 208 20.22 -0.45 -8.42
C TYR A 208 20.86 -1.51 -7.49
N ARG A 209 21.24 -2.68 -8.04
CA ARG A 209 21.95 -3.70 -7.25
C ARG A 209 23.30 -3.22 -6.76
N GLN A 210 24.05 -2.50 -7.60
CA GLN A 210 25.34 -1.97 -7.18
C GLN A 210 25.17 -0.94 -6.07
N HIS A 211 24.18 -0.05 -6.16
CA HIS A 211 23.85 0.90 -5.11
C HIS A 211 23.52 0.21 -3.78
N ILE A 212 22.63 -0.78 -3.80
CA ILE A 212 22.31 -1.55 -2.58
C ILE A 212 23.57 -2.23 -2.05
N LYS A 213 24.40 -2.82 -2.91
CA LYS A 213 25.64 -3.47 -2.48
C LYS A 213 26.60 -2.49 -1.78
N THR A 214 26.71 -1.25 -2.29
CA THR A 214 27.57 -0.20 -1.69
C THR A 214 27.08 0.31 -0.35
N LEU A 215 25.76 0.25 -0.07
CA LEU A 215 25.24 0.60 1.26
C LEU A 215 25.83 -0.30 2.36
N PHE A 216 26.18 -1.53 2.01
CA PHE A 216 26.73 -2.54 2.93
C PHE A 216 28.25 -2.69 2.79
N ASP A 217 28.94 -1.75 2.14
CA ASP A 217 30.40 -1.80 2.07
C ASP A 217 30.97 -1.82 3.50
N PHE A 218 31.93 -2.72 3.73
CA PHE A 218 32.56 -2.97 5.03
C PHE A 218 31.65 -3.61 6.11
N ASP A 219 30.44 -4.06 5.76
CA ASP A 219 29.56 -4.80 6.67
C ASP A 219 29.47 -6.29 6.29
N GLU A 220 29.48 -7.18 7.29
CA GLU A 220 29.39 -8.63 7.07
C GLU A 220 28.04 -9.04 6.45
N LEU A 221 26.98 -8.25 6.64
CA LEU A 221 25.66 -8.45 6.06
C LEU A 221 25.65 -8.37 4.53
N GLN A 222 26.68 -7.77 3.91
CA GLN A 222 26.82 -7.73 2.46
C GLN A 222 26.78 -9.14 1.84
N SER A 223 27.33 -10.14 2.53
CA SER A 223 27.35 -11.55 2.07
C SER A 223 25.97 -12.23 2.12
N TYR A 224 25.00 -11.64 2.82
CA TYR A 224 23.66 -12.19 3.03
C TYR A 224 22.58 -11.46 2.23
N LEU A 225 22.96 -10.49 1.38
CA LEU A 225 22.01 -9.69 0.58
C LEU A 225 21.09 -10.52 -0.31
N SER A 226 21.52 -11.71 -0.75
CA SER A 226 20.68 -12.63 -1.51
C SER A 226 19.45 -13.10 -0.74
N LEU A 227 19.53 -13.20 0.59
CA LEU A 227 18.39 -13.58 1.44
C LEU A 227 17.30 -12.52 1.46
N ALA A 228 17.65 -11.25 1.19
CA ALA A 228 16.74 -10.11 1.16
C ALA A 228 16.26 -9.73 -0.25
N ASN A 229 16.53 -10.54 -1.28
CA ASN A 229 16.14 -10.25 -2.67
C ASN A 229 14.65 -9.93 -2.83
N ASP A 230 13.77 -10.72 -2.18
CA ASP A 230 12.31 -10.54 -2.28
C ASP A 230 11.82 -9.25 -1.62
N ILE A 231 12.56 -8.74 -0.63
CA ILE A 231 12.27 -7.49 0.09
C ILE A 231 12.86 -6.30 -0.66
N PHE A 232 14.12 -6.36 -1.09
CA PHE A 232 14.78 -5.25 -1.77
C PHE A 232 14.48 -5.18 -3.27
N GLY A 233 13.78 -6.17 -3.84
CA GLY A 233 13.50 -6.21 -5.28
C GLY A 233 14.78 -6.39 -6.12
N THR A 234 15.77 -7.09 -5.56
CA THR A 234 17.07 -7.38 -6.19
C THR A 234 17.16 -8.84 -6.63
N GLN A 235 18.26 -9.21 -7.29
CA GLN A 235 18.56 -10.61 -7.62
C GLN A 235 20.07 -10.86 -7.44
N PHE A 236 20.56 -10.67 -6.22
CA PHE A 236 21.91 -11.10 -5.87
C PHE A 236 22.00 -12.63 -5.92
N LEU A 237 23.13 -13.14 -6.40
CA LEU A 237 23.41 -14.57 -6.36
C LEU A 237 23.65 -15.00 -4.92
N GLU A 238 23.14 -16.17 -4.56
CA GLU A 238 23.28 -16.71 -3.22
C GLU A 238 24.74 -17.10 -2.94
N ALA A 239 25.30 -16.58 -1.86
CA ALA A 239 26.65 -16.90 -1.41
C ALA A 239 26.69 -18.26 -0.71
N GLU A 240 27.83 -18.96 -0.76
CA GLU A 240 27.99 -20.28 -0.11
C GLU A 240 27.64 -20.27 1.39
N LYS A 241 27.95 -19.18 2.09
CA LYS A 241 27.60 -19.00 3.51
C LYS A 241 26.10 -19.07 3.78
N CYS A 242 25.27 -18.63 2.83
CA CYS A 242 23.81 -18.68 2.97
C CYS A 242 23.27 -20.12 2.86
N LEU A 243 23.93 -20.98 2.07
CA LEU A 243 23.51 -22.37 1.84
C LEU A 243 23.68 -23.24 3.09
N GLN A 244 24.54 -22.84 4.02
CA GLN A 244 24.81 -23.56 5.27
C GLN A 244 23.88 -23.17 6.42
N LEU A 245 23.04 -22.14 6.23
CA LEU A 245 22.12 -21.65 7.25
C LEU A 245 20.81 -22.44 7.24
N ASP A 246 20.26 -22.68 8.42
CA ASP A 246 18.88 -23.14 8.58
C ASP A 246 17.87 -22.02 8.31
N GLU A 247 16.58 -22.38 8.21
CA GLU A 247 15.50 -21.42 7.89
C GLU A 247 15.39 -20.27 8.91
N GLU A 248 15.65 -20.55 10.19
CA GLU A 248 15.62 -19.55 11.25
C GLU A 248 16.76 -18.54 11.10
N SER A 249 18.01 -19.01 10.95
CA SER A 249 19.16 -18.13 10.73
C SER A 249 19.05 -17.35 9.41
N ARG A 250 18.44 -17.95 8.37
CA ARG A 250 18.16 -17.25 7.11
C ARG A 250 17.18 -16.11 7.31
N MET A 251 16.13 -16.32 8.10
CA MET A 251 15.16 -15.28 8.46
C MET A 251 15.82 -14.16 9.27
N ASP A 252 16.65 -14.50 10.25
CA ASP A 252 17.38 -13.53 11.07
C ASP A 252 18.31 -12.67 10.24
N LYS A 253 19.09 -13.28 9.33
CA LYS A 253 19.99 -12.52 8.43
C LYS A 253 19.21 -11.67 7.44
N ARG A 254 18.08 -12.15 6.92
CA ARG A 254 17.16 -11.37 6.08
C ARG A 254 16.64 -10.13 6.83
N ALA A 255 16.19 -10.31 8.07
CA ALA A 255 15.73 -9.22 8.92
C ALA A 255 16.87 -8.26 9.25
N ALA A 256 18.06 -8.76 9.59
CA ALA A 256 19.23 -7.95 9.87
C ALA A 256 19.61 -7.04 8.68
N CYS A 257 19.54 -7.54 7.44
CA CYS A 257 19.71 -6.69 6.26
C CYS A 257 18.69 -5.55 6.20
N CYS A 258 17.42 -5.84 6.50
CA CYS A 258 16.35 -4.82 6.52
C CYS A 258 16.60 -3.76 7.60
N LEU A 259 16.94 -4.20 8.82
CA LEU A 259 17.24 -3.32 9.93
C LEU A 259 18.48 -2.46 9.63
N TYR A 260 19.52 -3.03 9.03
CA TYR A 260 20.71 -2.29 8.63
C TYR A 260 20.37 -1.10 7.72
N VAL A 261 19.54 -1.32 6.70
CA VAL A 261 19.09 -0.24 5.81
C VAL A 261 18.32 0.82 6.58
N LEU A 262 17.36 0.43 7.43
CA LEU A 262 16.62 1.37 8.25
C LEU A 262 17.55 2.21 9.15
N LYS A 263 18.53 1.58 9.80
CA LYS A 263 19.56 2.27 10.61
C LYS A 263 20.38 3.24 9.78
N TYR A 264 20.78 2.82 8.58
CA TYR A 264 21.60 3.62 7.69
C TYR A 264 20.87 4.93 7.33
N PHE A 265 19.60 4.85 6.94
CA PHE A 265 18.80 6.02 6.57
C PHE A 265 18.34 6.84 7.78
N SER A 266 18.13 6.21 8.95
CA SER A 266 17.73 6.90 10.19
C SER A 266 18.83 7.73 10.84
N LYS A 267 20.09 7.63 10.38
CA LYS A 267 21.20 8.48 10.86
C LYS A 267 21.01 9.96 10.51
N ASN A 268 20.42 10.23 9.35
CA ASN A 268 20.30 11.59 8.79
C ASN A 268 18.85 12.05 8.63
N ASN A 269 17.88 11.16 8.83
CA ASN A 269 16.46 11.46 8.64
C ASN A 269 15.63 10.83 9.75
N LYS A 270 14.51 11.47 10.11
CA LYS A 270 13.48 10.83 10.93
C LYS A 270 12.65 9.96 10.00
N ILE A 271 12.57 8.65 10.26
CA ILE A 271 11.80 7.72 9.40
C ILE A 271 10.45 7.42 10.05
N VAL A 272 9.36 7.58 9.30
CA VAL A 272 8.02 7.17 9.71
C VAL A 272 7.48 6.16 8.72
N ILE A 273 7.08 5.00 9.23
CA ILE A 273 6.52 3.90 8.45
C ILE A 273 5.07 3.70 8.85
N PHE A 274 4.15 3.81 7.88
CA PHE A 274 2.73 3.53 8.05
C PHE A 274 2.37 2.20 7.39
N LEU A 275 1.91 1.22 8.17
CA LEU A 275 1.47 -0.07 7.67
C LEU A 275 -0.05 -0.22 7.84
N ASP A 276 -0.76 -0.35 6.72
CA ASP A 276 -2.21 -0.46 6.67
C ASP A 276 -2.71 -1.89 6.37
N ASN A 277 -3.91 -2.20 6.86
CA ASN A 277 -4.66 -3.43 6.67
C ASN A 277 -3.93 -4.67 7.17
N LEU A 278 -3.26 -4.57 8.32
CA LEU A 278 -2.45 -5.65 8.90
C LEU A 278 -3.18 -6.98 9.11
N HIS A 279 -4.51 -6.96 9.14
CA HIS A 279 -5.34 -8.17 9.19
C HIS A 279 -5.27 -9.03 7.90
N TRP A 280 -4.73 -8.49 6.81
CA TRP A 280 -4.43 -9.23 5.56
C TRP A 280 -2.92 -9.50 5.39
N MET A 281 -2.08 -9.11 6.34
CA MET A 281 -0.64 -9.32 6.26
C MET A 281 -0.29 -10.80 6.48
N GLN A 282 0.62 -11.32 5.65
CA GLN A 282 1.05 -12.72 5.68
C GLN A 282 2.12 -12.96 6.75
N GLY A 283 2.37 -14.22 7.11
CA GLY A 283 3.34 -14.59 8.16
C GLY A 283 4.75 -14.04 7.92
N ASP A 284 5.22 -14.07 6.68
CA ASP A 284 6.54 -13.56 6.30
C ASP A 284 6.69 -12.05 6.51
N ASP A 285 5.66 -11.29 6.14
CA ASP A 285 5.59 -9.85 6.38
C ASP A 285 5.48 -9.52 7.89
N TRP A 286 4.77 -10.36 8.67
CA TRP A 286 4.69 -10.22 10.12
C TRP A 286 6.04 -10.41 10.81
N LYS A 287 6.83 -11.41 10.40
CA LYS A 287 8.16 -11.64 10.99
C LYS A 287 9.05 -10.40 10.84
N ILE A 288 9.12 -9.79 9.65
CA ILE A 288 9.90 -8.55 9.45
C ILE A 288 9.32 -7.41 10.30
N THR A 289 8.00 -7.27 10.38
CA THR A 289 7.35 -6.26 11.23
C THR A 289 7.77 -6.41 12.70
N GLU A 290 7.85 -7.63 13.20
CA GLU A 290 8.28 -7.94 14.55
C GLU A 290 9.71 -7.44 14.81
N PHE A 291 10.65 -7.78 13.93
CA PHE A 291 12.04 -7.31 14.01
C PHE A 291 12.13 -5.78 14.00
N VAL A 292 11.37 -5.13 13.13
CA VAL A 292 11.37 -3.66 13.03
C VAL A 292 10.77 -3.02 14.28
N CYS A 293 9.66 -3.54 14.82
CA CYS A 293 9.08 -3.06 16.05
C CYS A 293 10.02 -3.22 17.25
N ASN A 294 10.73 -4.35 17.34
CA ASN A 294 11.71 -4.59 18.40
C ASN A 294 12.89 -3.61 18.29
N MET A 295 13.36 -3.30 17.08
CA MET A 295 14.41 -2.31 16.83
C MET A 295 14.02 -0.91 17.31
N VAL A 296 12.78 -0.46 17.10
CA VAL A 296 12.29 0.84 17.57
C VAL A 296 12.45 0.98 19.10
N GLY A 297 12.25 -0.12 19.85
CA GLY A 297 12.41 -0.16 21.30
C GLY A 297 13.85 0.06 21.80
N TYR A 298 14.86 0.04 20.92
CA TYR A 298 16.28 0.22 21.26
C TYR A 298 16.84 1.62 20.92
N ASN A 299 15.98 2.66 20.88
CA ASN A 299 16.35 4.08 20.70
C ASN A 299 16.99 4.43 19.35
N GLU A 300 16.39 3.96 18.25
CA GLU A 300 16.74 4.42 16.91
C GLU A 300 15.54 5.18 16.31
N PHE A 301 15.80 6.29 15.60
CA PHE A 301 14.79 7.25 15.11
C PHE A 301 13.89 6.65 14.03
N LEU A 302 12.99 5.78 14.47
CA LEU A 302 12.03 5.08 13.64
C LEU A 302 10.67 5.11 14.33
N PHE A 303 9.68 5.62 13.61
CA PHE A 303 8.30 5.63 14.03
C PHE A 303 7.54 4.61 13.21
N CYS A 304 6.92 3.64 13.86
CA CYS A 304 6.14 2.61 13.16
C CYS A 304 4.67 2.72 13.56
N ILE A 305 3.81 3.07 12.60
CA ILE A 305 2.38 3.23 12.81
C ILE A 305 1.68 2.07 12.10
N LEU A 306 1.08 1.21 12.91
CA LEU A 306 0.48 -0.05 12.53
C LEU A 306 -1.04 0.06 12.59
N LYS A 307 -1.78 -0.31 11.54
CA LYS A 307 -3.25 -0.32 11.56
C LYS A 307 -3.81 -1.72 11.35
N LYS A 308 -4.52 -2.21 12.37
CA LYS A 308 -5.16 -3.53 12.39
C LYS A 308 -6.66 -3.40 12.68
N LYS A 309 -7.47 -4.31 12.12
CA LYS A 309 -8.90 -4.39 12.43
C LYS A 309 -9.08 -4.92 13.86
N GLY A 310 -9.82 -4.21 14.70
CA GLY A 310 -10.13 -4.61 16.07
C GLY A 310 -11.46 -5.37 16.18
N PRO A 311 -11.71 -6.06 17.32
CA PRO A 311 -12.99 -6.70 17.61
C PRO A 311 -14.14 -5.67 17.69
N LYS A 312 -15.39 -6.11 17.53
CA LYS A 312 -16.58 -5.24 17.56
C LYS A 312 -16.97 -4.74 18.96
N GLU A 313 -16.25 -5.12 20.01
CA GLU A 313 -16.62 -4.80 21.38
C GLU A 313 -15.80 -3.66 21.98
N ASN A 314 -16.50 -2.83 22.76
CA ASN A 314 -16.13 -1.63 23.50
C ASN A 314 -16.13 -0.29 22.73
N ASN A 315 -16.96 0.63 23.27
CA ASN A 315 -17.20 2.02 22.85
C ASN A 315 -15.99 2.97 22.99
N LYS A 316 -14.75 2.48 22.81
CA LYS A 316 -13.58 3.33 22.60
C LYS A 316 -13.33 3.42 21.10
N LEU A 317 -13.44 4.62 20.53
CA LEU A 317 -13.28 4.86 19.09
C LEU A 317 -11.92 4.39 18.56
N HIS A 318 -10.88 4.44 19.39
CA HIS A 318 -9.52 3.98 19.09
C HIS A 318 -8.87 3.39 20.34
N SER A 319 -8.22 2.23 20.22
CA SER A 319 -7.26 1.75 21.22
C SER A 319 -5.84 1.98 20.69
N PHE A 320 -5.04 2.70 21.48
CA PHE A 320 -3.63 2.95 21.22
C PHE A 320 -2.81 2.07 22.14
N HIS A 321 -2.01 1.20 21.57
CA HIS A 321 -0.97 0.50 22.31
C HIS A 321 0.38 1.09 21.90
N THR A 322 0.97 1.90 22.79
CA THR A 322 2.39 2.23 22.72
C THR A 322 3.14 1.11 23.44
N GLN A 323 4.11 0.49 22.77
CA GLN A 323 4.96 -0.50 23.40
C GLN A 323 6.38 0.00 23.52
N ASN A 324 6.86 -0.03 24.77
CA ASN A 324 8.21 -0.49 25.10
C ASN A 324 8.23 -1.98 25.51
N LYS A 325 7.09 -2.68 25.48
CA LYS A 325 6.91 -4.10 25.86
C LYS A 325 5.50 -4.58 25.48
N MET A 326 5.34 -5.44 24.49
CA MET A 326 4.25 -6.43 24.35
C MET A 326 4.37 -7.20 23.02
N LEU A 327 5.34 -8.09 22.93
CA LEU A 327 5.19 -9.29 22.11
C LEU A 327 5.50 -10.47 23.02
N SER A 328 4.44 -10.99 23.62
CA SER A 328 4.36 -12.28 24.28
C SER A 328 3.03 -12.92 23.91
#